data_AF-A0A5B0WJG0-F1
#
_entry.id   AF-A0A5B0WJG0-F1
#
_cell.length_a   1.000
_cell.length_b   1.000
_cell.length_c   1.000
_cell.angle_alpha   90.00
_cell.angle_beta   90.00
_cell.angle_gamma   90.00
#
_symmetry.space_group_name_H-M   'P 1'
#
loop_
_entity.id
_entity.type
_entity.pdbx_description
1 polymer ?
#
loop_
_entity_poly.entity_id
_entity_poly.type
_entity_poly.pdbx_seq_one_letter_code
_entity_poly.pdbx_strand_id
1 'polypeptide(L)'
;MLRNKVTEELSIVKVKPTSIRFIVSLIFIHILFTLTVNLVLFANGTLSVIAKSTNGWINETLAANLFGLVLEVVIFLCIIAKLSPKDLGLTKNKLLAGLIGTFLFWLAINIVDLGMISLTHSSLTFNNDIFTNSNVVFGEFLGQIFGNALLEEVLFRGFLLVQIYLLLKKVSNNTSRIGYAMLISQSIFAAIHIPNRIYSGLVGMDFVYDFIVLVILGVIFSLLYVLTKNLFFVIGVHSLMNVQIMFWNSSFTHTATLICVLLLTCLLICFKRKEFRAQKSEGAVPS
;
A
#
# COMPACT_ATOMS: atom_id res chain seq x y z
N MET A 1 16.80 14.22 28.35
CA MET A 1 15.73 15.07 27.78
C MET A 1 15.53 14.95 26.25
N LEU A 2 16.50 14.43 25.46
CA LEU A 2 16.41 14.31 23.99
C LEU A 2 15.61 13.09 23.46
N ARG A 3 15.23 12.14 24.31
CA ARG A 3 14.48 10.93 23.91
C ARG A 3 12.98 11.19 23.65
N ASN A 4 12.48 12.36 24.09
CA ASN A 4 11.04 12.70 24.07
C ASN A 4 10.59 13.57 22.87
N LYS A 5 11.49 14.04 21.99
CA LYS A 5 11.07 14.78 20.78
C LYS A 5 10.64 13.85 19.64
N VAL A 6 11.19 12.64 19.57
CA VAL A 6 10.76 11.62 18.60
C VAL A 6 9.33 11.13 18.87
N THR A 7 8.87 11.20 20.13
CA THR A 7 7.53 10.76 20.57
C THR A 7 6.39 11.65 20.10
N GLU A 8 6.61 12.94 19.86
CA GLU A 8 5.55 13.84 19.38
C GLU A 8 5.40 13.82 17.85
N GLU A 9 6.42 13.38 17.12
CA GLU A 9 6.44 13.51 15.66
C GLU A 9 5.78 12.35 14.90
N LEU A 10 5.55 11.19 15.50
CA LEU A 10 4.75 10.16 14.85
C LEU A 10 3.28 10.56 14.95
N SER A 11 2.72 11.13 13.87
CA SER A 11 1.29 11.45 13.73
C SER A 11 0.36 10.26 13.98
N ILE A 12 0.92 9.04 14.02
CA ILE A 12 0.32 7.78 14.45
C ILE A 12 -0.18 7.82 15.91
N VAL A 13 0.40 8.67 16.77
CA VAL A 13 0.16 8.66 18.23
C VAL A 13 -1.14 9.38 18.63
N LYS A 14 -1.70 10.25 17.77
CA LYS A 14 -2.95 10.99 18.07
C LYS A 14 -4.22 10.28 17.60
N VAL A 15 -4.15 8.98 17.32
CA VAL A 15 -5.27 8.18 16.83
C VAL A 15 -6.00 7.54 18.01
N LYS A 16 -7.34 7.50 17.93
CA LYS A 16 -8.19 6.86 18.93
C LYS A 16 -7.91 5.34 18.99
N PRO A 17 -7.54 4.79 20.17
CA PRO A 17 -7.40 3.35 20.34
C PRO A 17 -8.75 2.65 20.16
N THR A 18 -8.71 1.49 19.50
CA THR A 18 -9.88 0.65 19.26
C THR A 18 -9.74 -0.67 20.02
N SER A 19 -10.85 -1.29 20.39
CA SER A 19 -10.82 -2.54 21.17
C SER A 19 -10.26 -3.69 20.33
N ILE A 20 -9.54 -4.61 20.98
CA ILE A 20 -9.00 -5.80 20.30
C ILE A 20 -10.09 -6.66 19.66
N ARG A 21 -11.27 -6.73 20.30
CA ARG A 21 -12.44 -7.46 19.77
C ARG A 21 -12.89 -6.89 18.44
N PHE A 22 -12.92 -5.55 18.32
CA PHE A 22 -13.26 -4.89 17.06
C PHE A 22 -12.19 -5.15 15.99
N ILE A 23 -10.90 -5.06 16.33
CA ILE A 23 -9.81 -5.33 15.38
C ILE A 23 -9.90 -6.76 14.82
N VAL A 24 -10.10 -7.76 15.69
CA VAL A 24 -10.28 -9.15 15.28
C VAL A 24 -11.53 -9.33 14.42
N SER A 25 -12.63 -8.67 14.78
CA SER A 25 -13.88 -8.72 14.00
C SER A 25 -13.69 -8.13 12.60
N LEU A 26 -12.99 -6.99 12.48
CA LEU A 26 -12.68 -6.39 11.19
C LEU A 26 -11.81 -7.30 10.32
N ILE A 27 -10.76 -7.91 10.90
CA ILE A 27 -9.92 -8.87 10.16
C ILE A 27 -10.76 -10.03 9.64
N PHE A 28 -11.65 -10.58 10.48
CA PHE A 28 -12.53 -11.67 10.08
C PHE A 28 -13.49 -11.27 8.95
N ILE A 29 -14.09 -10.07 9.05
CA ILE A 29 -14.96 -9.53 8.00
C ILE A 29 -14.20 -9.33 6.70
N HIS A 30 -12.98 -8.80 6.78
CA HIS A 30 -12.15 -8.61 5.61
C HIS A 30 -11.80 -9.95 4.94
N ILE A 31 -11.50 -11.00 5.71
CA ILE A 31 -11.31 -12.36 5.18
C ILE A 31 -12.58 -12.85 4.48
N LEU A 32 -13.75 -12.69 5.09
CA LEU A 32 -15.02 -13.08 4.47
C LEU A 32 -15.30 -12.28 3.19
N PHE A 33 -15.01 -10.98 3.19
CA PHE A 33 -15.14 -10.12 2.04
C PHE A 33 -14.23 -10.57 0.90
N THR A 34 -12.93 -10.76 1.14
CA THR A 34 -11.97 -11.18 0.11
C THR A 34 -12.29 -12.58 -0.41
N LEU A 35 -12.73 -13.51 0.43
CA LEU A 35 -13.22 -14.82 0.00
C LEU A 35 -14.44 -14.70 -0.90
N THR A 36 -15.42 -13.86 -0.54
CA THR A 36 -16.63 -13.64 -1.34
C THR A 36 -16.28 -13.02 -2.69
N VAL A 37 -15.43 -11.99 -2.68
CA VAL A 37 -15.00 -11.33 -3.91
C VAL A 37 -14.27 -12.30 -4.84
N ASN A 38 -13.25 -13.00 -4.36
CA ASN A 38 -12.43 -13.86 -5.22
C ASN A 38 -13.15 -15.16 -5.63
N LEU A 39 -13.79 -15.85 -4.68
CA LEU A 39 -14.33 -17.19 -4.90
C LEU A 39 -15.78 -17.20 -5.41
N VAL A 40 -16.49 -16.08 -5.30
CA VAL A 40 -17.89 -15.98 -5.72
C VAL A 40 -18.07 -14.94 -6.81
N LEU A 41 -17.66 -13.69 -6.58
CA LEU A 41 -17.95 -12.61 -7.52
C LEU A 41 -17.07 -12.69 -8.77
N PHE A 42 -15.75 -12.85 -8.60
CA PHE A 42 -14.80 -12.96 -9.70
C PHE A 42 -14.90 -14.33 -10.38
N ALA A 43 -14.92 -15.42 -9.61
CA ALA A 43 -15.03 -16.78 -10.15
C ALA A 43 -16.25 -16.97 -11.06
N ASN A 44 -17.40 -16.36 -10.74
CA ASN A 44 -18.61 -16.45 -11.56
C ASN A 44 -18.74 -15.33 -12.61
N GLY A 45 -17.77 -14.40 -12.68
CA GLY A 45 -17.84 -13.25 -13.59
C GLY A 45 -19.03 -12.32 -13.32
N THR A 46 -19.58 -12.32 -12.11
CA THR A 46 -20.80 -11.57 -11.73
C THR A 46 -20.66 -10.07 -12.02
N LEU A 47 -19.46 -9.52 -11.82
CA LEU A 47 -19.18 -8.10 -12.01
C LEU A 47 -18.77 -7.76 -13.45
N SER A 48 -18.58 -8.75 -14.33
CA SER A 48 -18.15 -8.53 -15.72
C SER A 48 -19.18 -7.74 -16.54
N VAL A 49 -20.46 -7.77 -16.14
CA VAL A 49 -21.51 -6.96 -16.76
C VAL A 49 -21.21 -5.47 -16.61
N ILE A 50 -20.67 -5.05 -15.46
CA ILE A 50 -20.29 -3.64 -15.21
C ILE A 50 -19.08 -3.27 -16.06
N ALA A 51 -18.05 -4.13 -16.11
CA ALA A 51 -16.88 -3.91 -16.94
C ALA A 51 -17.26 -3.78 -18.42
N LYS A 52 -18.11 -4.67 -18.94
CA LYS A 52 -18.61 -4.59 -20.32
C LYS A 52 -19.43 -3.33 -20.57
N SER A 53 -20.33 -2.96 -19.65
CA SER A 53 -21.22 -1.81 -19.83
C SER A 53 -20.50 -0.46 -19.77
N THR A 54 -19.34 -0.41 -19.10
CA THR A 54 -18.50 0.79 -18.99
C THR A 54 -17.30 0.77 -19.94
N ASN A 55 -17.24 -0.20 -20.86
CA ASN A 55 -16.08 -0.44 -21.70
C ASN A 55 -14.78 -0.49 -20.87
N GLY A 56 -14.74 -1.18 -19.72
CA GLY A 56 -13.54 -1.35 -18.90
C GLY A 56 -13.19 -0.19 -17.96
N TRP A 57 -13.81 0.99 -18.08
CA TRP A 57 -13.54 2.11 -17.16
C TRP A 57 -13.85 1.78 -15.70
N ILE A 58 -14.91 0.99 -15.47
CA ILE A 58 -15.21 0.39 -14.17
C ILE A 58 -15.04 -1.12 -14.30
N ASN A 59 -13.83 -1.59 -14.01
CA ASN A 59 -13.55 -3.03 -13.99
C ASN A 59 -14.13 -3.72 -12.75
N GLU A 60 -14.04 -5.05 -12.73
CA GLU A 60 -14.54 -5.89 -11.65
C GLU A 60 -13.87 -5.56 -10.32
N THR A 61 -12.56 -5.27 -10.35
CA THR A 61 -11.77 -4.88 -9.17
C THR A 61 -12.30 -3.60 -8.53
N LEU A 62 -12.59 -2.56 -9.32
CA LEU A 62 -13.16 -1.32 -8.82
C LEU A 62 -14.55 -1.58 -8.23
N ALA A 63 -15.41 -2.27 -8.99
CA ALA A 63 -16.78 -2.56 -8.56
C ALA A 63 -16.82 -3.33 -7.22
N ALA A 64 -16.04 -4.40 -7.09
CA ALA A 64 -15.96 -5.18 -5.86
C ALA A 64 -15.44 -4.35 -4.68
N ASN A 65 -14.32 -3.64 -4.87
CA ASN A 65 -13.68 -2.92 -3.78
C ASN A 65 -14.43 -1.64 -3.38
N LEU A 66 -15.29 -1.07 -4.22
CA LEU A 66 -16.23 -0.03 -3.80
C LEU A 66 -17.20 -0.54 -2.72
N PHE A 67 -17.69 -1.79 -2.84
CA PHE A 67 -18.47 -2.40 -1.76
C PHE A 67 -17.63 -2.61 -0.50
N GLY A 68 -16.38 -3.06 -0.64
CA GLY A 68 -15.44 -3.20 0.48
C GLY A 68 -15.16 -1.87 1.18
N LEU A 69 -14.97 -0.78 0.44
CA LEU A 69 -14.77 0.57 0.98
C LEU A 69 -15.99 1.05 1.76
N VAL A 70 -17.20 0.84 1.23
CA VAL A 70 -18.43 1.19 1.96
C VAL A 70 -18.56 0.34 3.23
N LEU A 71 -18.39 -0.97 3.12
CA LEU A 71 -18.55 -1.88 4.26
C LEU A 71 -17.48 -1.66 5.33
N GLU A 72 -16.21 -1.80 4.97
CA GLU A 72 -15.14 -1.85 5.94
C GLU A 72 -14.69 -0.45 6.37
N VAL A 73 -14.54 0.48 5.43
CA VAL A 73 -14.05 1.83 5.75
C VAL A 73 -15.19 2.72 6.24
N VAL A 74 -16.29 2.85 5.50
CA VAL A 74 -17.37 3.77 5.89
C VAL A 74 -18.17 3.21 7.08
N ILE A 75 -18.69 1.99 6.99
CA ILE A 75 -19.53 1.43 8.05
C ILE A 75 -18.69 1.02 9.27
N PHE A 76 -17.71 0.14 9.11
CA PHE A 76 -16.96 -0.37 10.26
C PHE A 76 -16.03 0.69 10.88
N LEU A 77 -15.13 1.30 10.10
CA LEU A 77 -14.16 2.24 10.67
C LEU A 77 -14.78 3.61 11.00
N CYS A 78 -15.51 4.24 10.07
CA CYS A 78 -16.01 5.60 10.27
C CYS A 78 -17.27 5.66 11.14
N ILE A 79 -18.26 4.77 10.95
CA ILE A 79 -19.53 4.82 11.69
C ILE A 79 -19.44 4.07 13.01
N ILE A 80 -19.01 2.80 13.01
CA ILE A 80 -19.00 1.94 14.22
C ILE A 80 -17.83 2.32 15.15
N ALA A 81 -16.59 2.33 14.65
CA ALA A 81 -15.42 2.71 15.46
C ALA A 81 -15.30 4.21 15.70
N LYS A 82 -16.06 5.03 14.94
CA LYS A 82 -16.06 6.50 15.01
C LYS A 82 -14.68 7.09 14.75
N LEU A 83 -13.96 6.54 13.77
CA LEU A 83 -12.68 7.07 13.30
C LEU A 83 -12.93 8.10 12.21
N SER A 84 -12.23 9.23 12.27
CA SER A 84 -12.26 10.20 11.20
C SER A 84 -11.31 9.78 10.06
N PRO A 85 -11.48 10.30 8.83
CA PRO A 85 -10.51 10.07 7.75
C PRO A 85 -9.07 10.45 8.16
N LYS A 86 -8.91 11.47 9.00
CA LYS A 86 -7.60 11.88 9.53
C LYS A 86 -6.97 10.81 10.43
N ASP A 87 -7.77 10.10 11.23
CA ASP A 87 -7.30 9.00 12.08
C ASP A 87 -6.78 7.83 11.24
N LEU A 88 -7.30 7.67 10.02
CA LEU A 88 -6.88 6.67 9.05
C LEU A 88 -5.72 7.15 8.16
N GLY A 89 -5.18 8.35 8.39
CA GLY A 89 -4.10 8.92 7.57
C GLY A 89 -4.56 9.62 6.29
N LEU A 90 -5.87 9.68 6.01
CA LEU A 90 -6.46 10.37 4.86
C LEU A 90 -6.59 11.88 5.16
N THR A 91 -5.47 12.60 5.01
CA THR A 91 -5.38 14.02 5.33
C THR A 91 -5.33 14.89 4.06
N LYS A 92 -6.30 15.80 3.89
CA LYS A 92 -6.43 16.62 2.67
C LYS A 92 -5.16 17.39 2.28
N ASN A 93 -4.43 17.92 3.27
CA ASN A 93 -3.18 18.64 3.04
C ASN A 93 -2.02 17.76 2.52
N LYS A 94 -2.16 16.43 2.60
CA LYS A 94 -1.19 15.46 2.05
C LYS A 94 -1.60 14.93 0.68
N LEU A 95 -2.83 15.17 0.23
CA LEU A 95 -3.34 14.67 -1.04
C LEU A 95 -2.47 15.14 -2.22
N LEU A 96 -2.26 16.45 -2.37
CA LEU A 96 -1.49 16.99 -3.48
C LEU A 96 -0.03 16.46 -3.49
N ALA A 97 0.62 16.45 -2.32
CA ALA A 97 1.96 15.88 -2.19
C ALA A 97 2.00 14.38 -2.50
N GLY A 98 0.93 13.65 -2.17
CA GLY A 98 0.79 12.23 -2.50
C GLY A 98 0.69 12.00 -4.00
N LEU A 99 -0.20 12.74 -4.67
CA LEU A 99 -0.38 12.67 -6.12
C LEU A 99 0.90 13.04 -6.88
N ILE A 100 1.57 14.13 -6.50
CA ILE A 100 2.86 14.53 -7.10
C ILE A 100 3.90 13.43 -6.87
N GLY A 101 4.00 12.89 -5.65
CA GLY A 101 4.91 11.80 -5.34
C GLY A 101 4.66 10.57 -6.21
N THR A 102 3.39 10.15 -6.36
CA THR A 102 3.01 9.03 -7.21
C THR A 102 3.35 9.27 -8.67
N PHE A 103 3.11 10.47 -9.19
CA PHE A 103 3.47 10.83 -10.56
C PHE A 103 5.00 10.79 -10.79
N LEU A 104 5.79 11.36 -9.86
CA LEU A 104 7.25 11.32 -9.93
C LEU A 104 7.77 9.88 -9.83
N PHE A 105 7.14 9.06 -9.00
CA PHE A 105 7.48 7.64 -8.87
C PHE A 105 7.19 6.88 -10.18
N TRP A 106 6.02 7.09 -10.79
CA TRP A 106 5.69 6.53 -12.10
C TRP A 106 6.68 6.94 -13.20
N LEU A 107 7.09 8.22 -13.22
CA LEU A 107 8.10 8.70 -14.15
C LEU A 107 9.44 8.00 -13.93
N ALA A 108 9.85 7.82 -12.67
CA ALA A 108 11.09 7.12 -12.33
C ALA A 108 11.07 5.66 -12.83
N ILE A 109 9.94 4.95 -12.68
CA ILE A 109 9.80 3.57 -13.20
C ILE A 109 10.02 3.55 -14.72
N ASN A 110 9.38 4.46 -15.46
CA ASN A 110 9.52 4.53 -16.92
C ASN A 110 10.95 4.88 -17.36
N ILE A 111 11.66 5.74 -16.61
CA ILE A 111 13.07 6.07 -16.89
C ILE A 111 13.97 4.85 -16.64
N VAL A 112 13.78 4.16 -15.52
CA VAL A 112 14.57 2.96 -15.19
C VAL A 112 14.31 1.86 -16.21
N ASP A 113 13.06 1.63 -16.59
CA ASP A 113 12.69 0.63 -17.60
C ASP A 113 13.33 0.95 -18.98
N LEU A 114 13.25 2.21 -19.43
CA LEU A 114 13.95 2.65 -20.65
C LEU A 114 15.47 2.44 -20.58
N GLY A 115 16.07 2.72 -19.42
CA GLY A 115 17.48 2.47 -19.17
C GLY A 115 17.82 0.98 -19.30
N MET A 116 16.98 0.10 -18.75
CA MET A 116 17.15 -1.35 -18.84
C MET A 116 17.05 -1.86 -20.28
N ILE A 117 16.06 -1.40 -21.05
CA ILE A 117 15.93 -1.72 -22.48
C ILE A 117 17.22 -1.31 -23.22
N SER A 118 17.71 -0.10 -22.97
CA SER A 118 18.89 0.45 -23.64
C SER A 118 20.17 -0.32 -23.28
N LEU A 119 20.36 -0.66 -22.00
CA LEU A 119 21.53 -1.39 -21.51
C LEU A 119 21.57 -2.85 -21.97
N THR A 120 20.41 -3.47 -22.20
CA THR A 120 20.29 -4.86 -22.65
C THR A 120 20.19 -4.99 -24.18
N HIS A 121 20.22 -3.87 -24.90
CA HIS A 121 20.01 -3.81 -26.36
C HIS A 121 18.70 -4.49 -26.81
N SER A 122 17.69 -4.46 -25.94
CA SER A 122 16.34 -4.98 -26.25
C SER A 122 15.63 -4.03 -27.23
N SER A 123 14.67 -4.55 -27.99
CA SER A 123 13.89 -3.72 -28.93
C SER A 123 13.04 -2.70 -28.19
N LEU A 124 13.27 -1.41 -28.45
CA LEU A 124 12.43 -0.33 -27.93
C LEU A 124 11.15 -0.23 -28.77
N THR A 125 10.02 -0.63 -28.18
CA THR A 125 8.69 -0.52 -28.80
C THR A 125 7.72 0.18 -27.86
N PHE A 126 6.87 1.03 -28.43
CA PHE A 126 5.84 1.71 -27.65
C PHE A 126 4.76 0.73 -27.22
N ASN A 127 4.29 0.90 -25.98
CA ASN A 127 3.09 0.25 -25.52
C ASN A 127 1.88 0.97 -26.11
N ASN A 128 1.33 0.43 -27.20
CA ASN A 128 0.16 1.02 -27.87
C ASN A 128 -1.13 0.86 -27.06
N ASP A 129 -1.21 -0.07 -26.10
CA ASP A 129 -2.43 -0.33 -25.34
C ASP A 129 -2.86 0.87 -24.49
N ILE A 130 -1.92 1.70 -24.03
CA ILE A 130 -2.24 2.93 -23.30
C ILE A 130 -3.02 3.95 -24.16
N PHE A 131 -2.96 3.81 -25.50
CA PHE A 131 -3.65 4.67 -26.45
C PHE A 131 -4.87 3.97 -27.06
N THR A 132 -4.72 2.72 -27.51
CA THR A 132 -5.78 1.98 -28.22
C THR A 132 -6.78 1.30 -27.28
N ASN A 133 -6.33 0.89 -26.11
CA ASN A 133 -7.11 0.19 -25.09
C ASN A 133 -7.10 0.96 -23.76
N SER A 134 -7.02 2.30 -23.84
CA SER A 134 -6.82 3.20 -22.71
C SER A 134 -7.85 3.00 -21.60
N ASN A 135 -9.11 2.78 -21.96
CA ASN A 135 -10.21 2.44 -21.08
C ASN A 135 -9.96 1.21 -20.20
N VAL A 136 -9.31 0.17 -20.74
CA VAL A 136 -8.97 -1.05 -19.98
C VAL A 136 -7.76 -0.78 -19.09
N VAL A 137 -6.68 -0.23 -19.66
CA VAL A 137 -5.43 0.04 -18.92
C VAL A 137 -5.65 1.01 -17.76
N PHE A 138 -6.29 2.14 -18.02
CA PHE A 138 -6.61 3.12 -16.98
C PHE A 138 -7.75 2.62 -16.08
N GLY A 139 -8.69 1.83 -16.59
CA GLY A 139 -9.71 1.16 -15.77
C GLY A 139 -9.11 0.24 -14.70
N GLU A 140 -8.08 -0.52 -15.06
CA GLU A 140 -7.29 -1.34 -14.11
C GLU A 140 -6.62 -0.49 -13.04
N PHE A 141 -5.96 0.59 -13.45
CA PHE A 141 -5.33 1.51 -12.53
C PHE A 141 -6.33 2.22 -11.62
N LEU A 142 -7.50 2.63 -12.15
CA LEU A 142 -8.61 3.19 -11.38
C LEU A 142 -9.12 2.19 -10.35
N GLY A 143 -9.25 0.91 -10.72
CA GLY A 143 -9.61 -0.18 -9.82
C GLY A 143 -8.62 -0.39 -8.68
N GLN A 144 -7.34 -0.06 -8.87
CA GLN A 144 -6.37 -0.05 -7.78
C GLN A 144 -6.51 1.22 -6.91
N ILE A 145 -6.40 2.40 -7.53
CA ILE A 145 -6.26 3.67 -6.79
C ILE A 145 -7.53 4.07 -6.03
N PHE A 146 -8.71 3.69 -6.54
CA PHE A 146 -10.01 3.96 -5.91
C PHE A 146 -10.69 2.69 -5.38
N GLY A 147 -10.04 1.52 -5.51
CA GLY A 147 -10.56 0.24 -5.06
C GLY A 147 -9.55 -0.49 -4.21
N ASN A 148 -8.86 -1.48 -4.79
CA ASN A 148 -8.08 -2.47 -4.06
C ASN A 148 -6.96 -1.86 -3.20
N ALA A 149 -6.06 -1.09 -3.81
CA ALA A 149 -4.94 -0.49 -3.09
C ALA A 149 -5.43 0.53 -2.05
N LEU A 150 -6.47 1.31 -2.35
CA LEU A 150 -7.08 2.23 -1.38
C LEU A 150 -7.62 1.49 -0.15
N LEU A 151 -8.42 0.44 -0.38
CA LEU A 151 -9.00 -0.36 0.69
C LEU A 151 -7.91 -0.98 1.55
N GLU A 152 -6.96 -1.68 0.93
CA GLU A 152 -5.87 -2.35 1.65
C GLU A 152 -4.99 -1.36 2.40
N GLU A 153 -4.56 -0.25 1.80
CA GLU A 153 -3.72 0.72 2.49
C GLU A 153 -4.43 1.37 3.68
N VAL A 154 -5.72 1.69 3.56
CA VAL A 154 -6.50 2.23 4.68
C VAL A 154 -6.60 1.21 5.82
N LEU A 155 -6.91 -0.04 5.51
CA LEU A 155 -7.06 -1.09 6.51
C LEU A 155 -5.73 -1.45 7.19
N PHE A 156 -4.66 -1.62 6.41
CA PHE A 156 -3.41 -2.15 6.93
C PHE A 156 -2.47 -1.05 7.44
N ARG A 157 -2.33 0.07 6.73
CA ARG A 157 -1.38 1.13 7.09
C ARG A 157 -2.07 2.23 7.87
N GLY A 158 -3.26 2.64 7.42
CA GLY A 158 -4.08 3.65 8.10
C GLY A 158 -4.63 3.19 9.45
N PHE A 159 -5.07 1.93 9.55
CA PHE A 159 -5.72 1.39 10.75
C PHE A 159 -4.87 0.34 11.50
N LEU A 160 -4.67 -0.85 10.93
CA LEU A 160 -4.16 -2.02 11.66
C LEU A 160 -2.75 -1.81 12.22
N LEU A 161 -1.82 -1.29 11.41
CA LEU A 161 -0.47 -0.93 11.84
C LEU A 161 -0.50 0.03 13.04
N VAL A 162 -1.34 1.06 12.98
CA VAL A 162 -1.50 2.06 14.04
C VAL A 162 -2.05 1.43 15.31
N GLN A 163 -3.09 0.60 15.20
CA GLN A 163 -3.71 -0.04 16.35
C GLN A 163 -2.79 -1.07 17.00
N ILE A 164 -2.06 -1.87 16.23
CA ILE A 164 -1.04 -2.79 16.77
C ILE A 164 0.05 -2.00 17.48
N TYR A 165 0.53 -0.90 16.88
CA TYR A 165 1.47 -0.01 17.56
C TYR A 165 0.90 0.43 18.92
N LEU A 166 -0.34 0.91 18.98
CA LEU A 166 -0.99 1.32 20.24
C LEU A 166 -1.13 0.16 21.26
N LEU A 167 -1.43 -1.06 20.81
CA LEU A 167 -1.53 -2.24 21.66
C LEU A 167 -0.19 -2.66 22.28
N LEU A 168 0.93 -2.45 21.57
CA LEU A 168 2.29 -2.77 22.03
C LEU A 168 2.86 -1.78 23.06
N LYS A 169 2.02 -1.22 23.94
CA LYS A 169 2.40 -0.21 24.95
C LYS A 169 3.49 -0.64 25.93
N LYS A 170 3.69 -1.96 26.10
CA LYS A 170 4.74 -2.53 26.96
C LYS A 170 6.14 -2.45 26.35
N VAL A 171 6.25 -2.23 25.03
CA VAL A 171 7.53 -2.09 24.35
C VAL A 171 8.01 -0.64 24.52
N SER A 172 9.02 -0.44 25.37
CA SER A 172 9.50 0.89 25.77
C SER A 172 10.26 1.63 24.65
N ASN A 173 10.93 0.89 23.75
CA ASN A 173 11.63 1.47 22.62
C ASN A 173 10.67 1.68 21.43
N ASN A 174 10.44 2.93 21.04
CA ASN A 174 9.53 3.26 19.94
C ASN A 174 9.94 2.68 18.59
N THR A 175 11.24 2.62 18.29
CA THR A 175 11.75 2.02 17.06
C THR A 175 11.46 0.52 17.02
N SER A 176 11.69 -0.19 18.12
CA SER A 176 11.34 -1.60 18.23
C SER A 176 9.82 -1.80 18.17
N ARG A 177 9.06 -0.92 18.81
CA ARG A 177 7.60 -0.97 18.83
C ARG A 177 6.99 -0.80 17.45
N ILE A 178 7.47 0.15 16.64
CA ILE A 178 7.02 0.30 15.25
C ILE A 178 7.47 -0.88 14.40
N GLY A 179 8.70 -1.38 14.58
CA GLY A 179 9.20 -2.56 13.87
C GLY A 179 8.32 -3.80 14.12
N TYR A 180 7.97 -4.07 15.38
CA TYR A 180 7.05 -5.15 15.73
C TYR A 180 5.64 -4.92 15.18
N ALA A 181 5.13 -3.69 15.25
CA ALA A 181 3.82 -3.39 14.70
C ALA A 181 3.75 -3.61 13.19
N MET A 182 4.81 -3.23 12.46
CA MET A 182 4.96 -3.54 11.04
C MET A 182 4.95 -5.05 10.83
N LEU A 183 5.87 -5.80 11.44
CA LEU A 183 5.96 -7.24 11.25
C LEU A 183 4.62 -7.95 11.51
N ILE A 184 3.95 -7.68 12.62
CA ILE A 184 2.66 -8.29 12.96
C ILE A 184 1.60 -7.91 11.92
N SER A 185 1.46 -6.63 11.59
CA SER A 185 0.46 -6.16 10.62
C SER A 185 0.68 -6.78 9.24
N GLN A 186 1.94 -6.95 8.81
CA GLN A 186 2.26 -7.47 7.49
C GLN A 186 2.18 -9.00 7.42
N SER A 187 2.43 -9.69 8.54
CA SER A 187 2.11 -11.12 8.64
C SER A 187 0.60 -11.37 8.56
N ILE A 188 -0.22 -10.53 9.19
CA ILE A 188 -1.69 -10.61 9.05
C ILE A 188 -2.08 -10.33 7.59
N PHE A 189 -1.52 -9.29 6.97
CA PHE A 189 -1.73 -8.98 5.56
C PHE A 189 -1.39 -10.18 4.65
N ALA A 190 -0.25 -10.82 4.81
CA ALA A 190 0.09 -12.00 4.02
C ALA A 190 -0.85 -13.19 4.33
N ALA A 191 -1.23 -13.38 5.59
CA ALA A 191 -2.10 -14.47 6.01
C ALA A 191 -3.51 -14.40 5.41
N ILE A 192 -4.10 -13.20 5.27
CA ILE A 192 -5.42 -13.04 4.65
C ILE A 192 -5.44 -13.41 3.16
N HIS A 193 -4.27 -13.43 2.49
CA HIS A 193 -4.15 -13.80 1.08
C HIS A 193 -4.07 -15.32 0.86
N ILE A 194 -3.78 -16.09 1.93
CA ILE A 194 -3.60 -17.55 1.85
C ILE A 194 -4.76 -18.23 1.10
N PRO A 195 -6.04 -17.98 1.42
CA PRO A 195 -7.13 -18.67 0.74
C PRO A 195 -7.18 -18.38 -0.75
N ASN A 196 -6.95 -17.12 -1.15
CA ASN A 196 -6.91 -16.74 -2.56
C ASN A 196 -5.73 -17.40 -3.27
N ARG A 197 -4.55 -17.47 -2.65
CA ARG A 197 -3.36 -18.12 -3.24
C ARG A 197 -3.56 -19.61 -3.44
N ILE A 198 -4.14 -20.29 -2.46
CA ILE A 198 -4.51 -21.71 -2.59
C ILE A 198 -5.51 -21.89 -3.72
N TYR A 199 -6.53 -21.04 -3.81
CA TYR A 199 -7.53 -21.10 -4.87
C TYR A 199 -6.94 -20.82 -6.27
N SER A 200 -5.98 -19.89 -6.38
CA SER A 200 -5.22 -19.64 -7.61
C SER A 200 -4.24 -20.76 -7.97
N GLY A 201 -4.15 -21.82 -7.15
CA GLY A 201 -3.31 -22.99 -7.43
C GLY A 201 -1.85 -22.86 -6.99
N LEU A 202 -1.48 -21.85 -6.20
CA LEU A 202 -0.13 -21.80 -5.62
C LEU A 202 0.05 -22.94 -4.61
N VAL A 203 1.07 -23.77 -4.81
CA VAL A 203 1.40 -24.92 -3.96
C VAL A 203 2.91 -25.00 -3.69
N GLY A 204 3.29 -25.76 -2.67
CA GLY A 204 4.70 -26.06 -2.39
C GLY A 204 5.55 -24.82 -2.11
N MET A 205 6.73 -24.74 -2.72
CA MET A 205 7.69 -23.66 -2.51
C MET A 205 7.25 -22.33 -3.13
N ASP A 206 6.49 -22.35 -4.23
CA ASP A 206 5.99 -21.12 -4.87
C ASP A 206 5.06 -20.35 -3.92
N PHE A 207 4.22 -21.07 -3.18
CA PHE A 207 3.40 -20.49 -2.11
C PHE A 207 4.26 -19.85 -1.02
N VAL A 208 5.33 -20.52 -0.58
CA VAL A 208 6.23 -20.00 0.47
C VAL A 208 6.94 -18.74 -0.02
N TYR A 209 7.41 -18.72 -1.27
CA TYR A 209 8.07 -17.55 -1.86
C TYR A 209 7.11 -16.38 -2.02
N ASP A 210 5.90 -16.58 -2.54
CA ASP A 210 4.88 -15.54 -2.63
C ASP A 210 4.55 -14.97 -1.24
N PHE A 211 4.38 -15.84 -0.23
CA PHE A 211 4.11 -15.40 1.13
C PHE A 211 5.23 -14.53 1.71
N ILE A 212 6.49 -14.94 1.52
CA ILE A 212 7.66 -14.15 1.97
C ILE A 212 7.70 -12.80 1.24
N VAL A 213 7.46 -12.79 -0.08
CA VAL A 213 7.43 -11.56 -0.88
C VAL A 213 6.32 -10.63 -0.41
N LEU A 214 5.12 -11.13 -0.12
CA LEU A 214 4.01 -10.35 0.43
C LEU A 214 4.37 -9.71 1.78
N VAL A 215 5.01 -10.45 2.67
CA VAL A 215 5.47 -9.89 3.95
C VAL A 215 6.52 -8.80 3.73
N ILE A 216 7.52 -9.04 2.88
CA ILE A 216 8.60 -8.08 2.61
C ILE A 216 8.05 -6.80 1.97
N LEU A 217 7.26 -6.93 0.90
CA LEU A 217 6.62 -5.79 0.24
C LEU A 217 5.69 -5.04 1.20
N GLY A 218 4.95 -5.77 2.02
CA GLY A 218 4.10 -5.15 3.02
C GLY A 218 4.89 -4.33 4.04
N VAL A 219 6.06 -4.81 4.46
CA VAL A 219 6.96 -4.10 5.38
C VAL A 219 7.50 -2.85 4.70
N ILE A 220 7.87 -2.93 3.42
CA ILE A 220 8.32 -1.79 2.64
C ILE A 220 7.23 -0.73 2.52
N PHE A 221 5.99 -1.08 2.19
CA PHE A 221 4.89 -0.11 2.12
C PHE A 221 4.57 0.51 3.47
N SER A 222 4.62 -0.28 4.54
CA SER A 222 4.50 0.25 5.91
C SER A 222 5.62 1.23 6.24
N LEU A 223 6.84 0.96 5.77
CA LEU A 223 7.98 1.83 5.97
C LEU A 223 7.83 3.13 5.17
N LEU A 224 7.40 3.05 3.92
CA LEU A 224 7.07 4.22 3.10
C LEU A 224 6.00 5.07 3.79
N TYR A 225 4.96 4.46 4.35
CA TYR A 225 3.94 5.18 5.10
C TYR A 225 4.53 5.89 6.34
N VAL A 226 5.34 5.21 7.14
CA VAL A 226 5.97 5.78 8.34
C VAL A 226 6.93 6.93 7.99
N LEU A 227 7.72 6.77 6.92
CA LEU A 227 8.73 7.76 6.50
C LEU A 227 8.08 9.01 5.88
N THR A 228 7.03 8.83 5.08
CA THR A 228 6.38 9.93 4.34
C THR A 228 5.20 10.55 5.09
N LYS A 229 4.57 9.80 6.00
CA LYS A 229 3.31 10.14 6.68
C LYS A 229 2.23 10.55 5.68
N ASN A 230 2.20 9.89 4.52
CA ASN A 230 1.31 10.21 3.42
C ASN A 230 0.71 8.92 2.86
N LEU A 231 -0.55 8.63 3.24
CA LEU A 231 -1.21 7.41 2.78
C LEU A 231 -1.51 7.46 1.27
N PHE A 232 -1.86 8.63 0.73
CA PHE A 232 -2.13 8.79 -0.71
C PHE A 232 -0.92 8.42 -1.57
N PHE A 233 0.28 8.76 -1.11
CA PHE A 233 1.51 8.36 -1.80
C PHE A 233 1.66 6.84 -1.85
N VAL A 234 1.45 6.15 -0.71
CA VAL A 234 1.59 4.70 -0.62
C VAL A 234 0.51 3.99 -1.44
N ILE A 235 -0.73 4.50 -1.44
CA ILE A 235 -1.81 4.00 -2.31
C ILE A 235 -1.38 4.07 -3.78
N GLY A 236 -0.78 5.18 -4.21
CA GLY A 236 -0.30 5.32 -5.58
C GLY A 236 0.87 4.39 -5.92
N VAL A 237 1.84 4.25 -5.02
CA VAL A 237 2.97 3.31 -5.20
C VAL A 237 2.46 1.86 -5.28
N HIS A 238 1.54 1.47 -4.40
CA HIS A 238 0.92 0.15 -4.41
C HIS A 238 0.11 -0.05 -5.71
N SER A 239 -0.68 0.94 -6.13
CA SER A 239 -1.44 0.87 -7.39
C SER A 239 -0.54 0.60 -8.59
N LEU A 240 0.60 1.30 -8.67
CA LEU A 240 1.60 1.11 -9.72
C LEU A 240 2.37 -0.21 -9.59
N MET A 241 2.48 -0.76 -8.38
CA MET A 241 3.07 -2.09 -8.17
C MET A 241 2.15 -3.21 -8.67
N ASN A 242 0.83 -3.02 -8.57
CA ASN A 242 -0.16 -3.99 -9.05
C ASN A 242 -0.44 -3.84 -10.54
N VAL A 243 -0.50 -2.60 -11.04
CA VAL A 243 -0.80 -2.27 -12.44
C VAL A 243 0.23 -1.25 -12.92
N GLN A 244 1.26 -1.72 -13.64
CA GLN A 244 2.30 -0.85 -14.20
C GLN A 244 1.83 -0.21 -15.51
N ILE A 245 1.45 1.07 -15.46
CA ILE A 245 1.25 1.85 -16.69
C ILE A 245 2.62 2.23 -17.26
N MET A 246 3.00 1.62 -18.38
CA MET A 246 4.31 1.82 -19.01
C MET A 246 4.18 2.41 -20.41
N PHE A 247 5.10 3.30 -20.78
CA PHE A 247 5.21 3.81 -22.15
C PHE A 247 5.78 2.80 -23.14
N TRP A 248 6.56 1.83 -22.64
CA TRP A 248 7.32 0.88 -23.44
C TRP A 248 6.81 -0.53 -23.19
N ASN A 249 6.81 -1.35 -24.24
CA ASN A 249 6.64 -2.79 -24.08
C ASN A 249 7.97 -3.39 -23.64
N SER A 250 8.01 -3.85 -22.40
CA SER A 250 9.25 -4.26 -21.73
C SER A 250 9.02 -5.46 -20.81
N SER A 251 9.91 -6.45 -20.89
CA SER A 251 9.95 -7.56 -19.92
C SER A 251 10.56 -7.13 -18.58
N PHE A 252 11.10 -5.91 -18.47
CA PHE A 252 11.74 -5.39 -17.26
C PHE A 252 10.80 -4.59 -16.35
N THR A 253 9.53 -4.42 -16.73
CA THR A 253 8.57 -3.53 -16.04
C THR A 253 8.45 -3.81 -14.53
N HIS A 254 8.28 -5.07 -14.12
CA HIS A 254 8.22 -5.44 -12.71
C HIS A 254 9.56 -5.19 -12.00
N THR A 255 10.67 -5.53 -12.64
CA THR A 255 12.03 -5.32 -12.11
C THR A 255 12.32 -3.83 -11.91
N ALA A 256 12.01 -2.99 -12.89
CA ALA A 256 12.16 -1.55 -12.82
C ALA A 256 11.33 -0.95 -11.67
N THR A 257 10.09 -1.43 -11.51
CA THR A 257 9.22 -1.02 -10.40
C THR A 257 9.83 -1.38 -9.04
N LEU A 258 10.26 -2.62 -8.87
CA LEU A 258 10.91 -3.09 -7.64
C LEU A 258 12.18 -2.30 -7.30
N ILE A 259 13.04 -2.06 -8.29
CA ILE A 259 14.25 -1.24 -8.12
C ILE A 259 13.86 0.16 -7.64
N CYS A 260 12.86 0.79 -8.26
CA CYS A 260 12.40 2.13 -7.85
C CYS A 260 11.87 2.14 -6.42
N VAL A 261 11.05 1.15 -6.02
CA VAL A 261 10.54 1.04 -4.65
C VAL A 261 11.70 0.91 -3.64
N LEU A 262 12.66 0.03 -3.92
CA LEU A 262 13.80 -0.22 -3.03
C LEU A 262 14.71 1.01 -2.92
N LEU A 263 15.07 1.62 -4.06
CA LEU A 263 15.91 2.83 -4.09
C LEU A 263 15.23 3.98 -3.35
N LEU A 264 13.94 4.22 -3.62
CA LEU A 264 13.17 5.24 -2.91
C LEU A 264 13.19 5.01 -1.40
N THR A 265 12.94 3.78 -0.97
CA THR A 265 12.93 3.42 0.45
C THR A 265 14.31 3.68 1.09
N CYS A 266 15.38 3.23 0.44
CA CYS A 266 16.76 3.47 0.88
C CYS A 266 17.08 4.97 0.96
N LEU A 267 16.72 5.76 -0.06
CA LEU A 267 16.92 7.20 -0.08
C LEU A 267 16.19 7.88 1.09
N LEU A 268 14.92 7.54 1.32
CA LEU A 268 14.14 8.10 2.43
C LEU A 268 14.74 7.75 3.80
N ILE A 269 15.22 6.53 4.00
CA ILE A 269 15.96 6.14 5.21
C ILE A 269 17.22 6.99 5.38
N CYS A 270 18.01 7.15 4.31
CA CYS A 270 19.24 7.93 4.33
C CYS A 270 18.97 9.41 4.66
N PHE A 271 17.95 10.02 4.04
CA PHE A 271 17.55 11.40 4.33
C PHE A 271 17.10 11.56 5.78
N LYS A 272 16.24 10.67 6.29
CA LYS A 272 15.78 10.73 7.70
C LYS A 272 16.91 10.53 8.69
N ARG A 273 17.87 9.64 8.39
CA ARG A 273 19.05 9.45 9.23
C ARG A 273 19.96 10.68 9.25
N LYS A 274 20.09 11.38 8.12
CA LYS A 274 20.86 12.63 8.01
C LYS A 274 20.21 13.76 8.81
N GLU A 275 18.89 13.95 8.67
CA GLU A 275 18.12 14.92 9.47
C GLU A 275 18.30 14.68 10.97
N PHE A 276 18.18 13.43 11.41
CA PHE A 276 18.35 13.06 12.82
C PHE A 276 19.77 13.37 13.34
N ARG A 277 20.80 13.14 12.53
CA ARG A 277 22.19 13.46 12.89
C ARG A 277 22.41 14.97 13.01
N ALA A 278 21.88 15.76 12.07
CA ALA A 278 21.99 17.22 12.09
C ALA A 278 21.33 17.84 13.33
N GLN A 279 20.12 17.40 13.68
CA GLN A 279 19.44 17.84 14.90
C GLN A 279 20.22 17.50 16.18
N LYS A 280 20.91 16.35 16.22
CA LYS A 280 21.73 15.96 17.36
C LYS A 280 23.00 16.82 17.49
N SER A 281 23.62 17.23 16.38
CA SER A 281 24.78 18.12 16.41
C SER A 281 24.42 19.56 16.81
N GLU A 282 23.27 20.07 16.38
CA GLU A 282 22.80 21.42 16.73
C GLU A 282 22.34 21.52 18.20
N GLY A 283 21.78 20.43 18.76
CA GLY A 283 21.41 20.34 20.18
C GLY A 283 22.58 20.07 21.14
N ALA A 284 23.82 20.01 20.63
CA ALA A 284 25.03 19.75 21.40
C ALA A 284 25.91 21.01 21.62
N VAL A 285 25.38 22.21 21.38
CA VAL A 285 26.04 23.45 21.81
C VAL A 285 26.10 23.45 23.35
N PRO A 286 27.28 23.41 23.97
CA PRO A 286 27.41 23.49 25.42
C PRO A 286 26.99 24.89 25.86
N SER A 287 26.05 24.97 26.81
CA SER A 287 25.92 26.12 27.71
C SER A 287 27.06 26.11 28.72
#